data_AF-A0A349JVD7-F1
#
_entry.id   AF-A0A349JVD7-F1
#
_cell.length_a   1.000
_cell.length_b   1.000
_cell.length_c   1.000
_cell.angle_alpha   90.00
_cell.angle_beta   90.00
_cell.angle_gamma   90.00
#
_symmetry.space_group_name_H-M   'P 1'
#
loop_
_entity.id
_entity.type
_entity.pdbx_description
1 polymer ?
#
loop_
_entity_poly.entity_id
_entity_poly.type
_entity_poly.pdbx_seq_one_letter_code
_entity_poly.pdbx_strand_id
1 'polypeptide(L)'
;MESVSMSTSMRLPVAMLCVLNGCWHAAPPSSREPEDFIATAGLPDDLRLELVAREPQIVDPVAVAFDADGRMYVVEMRDYPIQPEGESTPLGRVKLLDDLDGDGYYETATVFAEGLQFPTSALPWRGGILVTRPPDIVFLQDTDGDGAADVEEVLFTGFPVGNTQHNINGLTWGLDNWVYGANGGNNGSAHSVDTPDRDVSIRGMDFRFRPGTGELQQSYETTGGHGIAIDAWGRMFGTHNLDHIQHMVFRPEYLSRSPDLAVGTTREQISDHESSATLYQISPPETRVNHPEQAGRFSGSSGIAYYGGGALPNSYDGTFFVNDVVVNVVHQDVVRPEGPSFRASRGEDEAEFLAGDDNWFRPVTMAVGPDGGLYVVDMHRAVIEHPEWIPDQVEQGLDVRAGDDKGRIYRVVPREGLELTRPELSGADVQTLVEALAHPNKWWRDTAQRLLVERGDESAVPLLRQLSLENDSALGRLHGLWTLEGLGALEPELVQAG
;
A
#
# COMPACT_ATOMS: atom_id res chain seq x y z
N MET A 1 75.75 53.23 11.67
CA MET A 1 75.38 52.80 13.03
C MET A 1 73.89 52.55 12.97
N GLU A 2 73.48 51.30 12.72
CA GLU A 2 73.16 50.31 13.78
C GLU A 2 71.97 50.79 14.61
N SER A 3 70.92 50.04 14.91
CA SER A 3 70.54 48.64 14.70
C SER A 3 69.07 48.51 15.13
N VAL A 4 68.43 47.42 14.70
CA VAL A 4 67.06 46.99 15.00
C VAL A 4 66.96 46.41 16.42
N SER A 5 65.84 46.60 17.16
CA SER A 5 65.25 45.57 18.04
C SER A 5 63.90 45.93 18.67
N MET A 6 62.93 45.05 18.41
CA MET A 6 61.63 44.71 19.00
C MET A 6 61.29 45.05 20.48
N SER A 7 59.99 45.30 20.73
CA SER A 7 59.25 44.88 21.93
C SER A 7 57.72 45.00 21.68
N THR A 8 57.04 43.93 21.27
CA THR A 8 56.11 43.07 22.05
C THR A 8 54.78 43.72 22.46
N SER A 9 53.70 43.39 21.75
CA SER A 9 52.32 43.72 22.09
C SER A 9 51.72 42.68 23.06
N MET A 10 51.20 43.16 24.19
CA MET A 10 50.53 42.34 25.20
C MET A 10 49.04 42.24 24.86
N ARG A 11 48.56 41.02 24.54
CA ARG A 11 47.14 40.71 24.32
C ARG A 11 46.46 40.45 25.67
N LEU A 12 45.36 41.16 25.96
CA LEU A 12 44.42 40.80 27.02
C LEU A 12 43.60 39.56 26.59
N PRO A 13 43.33 38.58 27.47
CA PRO A 13 42.46 37.47 27.15
C PRO A 13 40.99 37.90 27.25
N VAL A 14 40.26 37.78 26.14
CA VAL A 14 38.80 37.79 26.15
C VAL A 14 38.36 36.43 26.68
N ALA A 15 37.74 36.41 27.86
CA ALA A 15 37.12 35.21 28.40
C ALA A 15 35.93 34.84 27.50
N MET A 16 36.11 33.77 26.72
CA MET A 16 35.06 33.14 25.93
C MET A 16 34.17 32.39 26.92
N LEU A 17 32.98 32.94 27.20
CA LEU A 17 31.95 32.27 27.97
C LEU A 17 31.43 31.11 27.09
N CYS A 18 31.97 29.91 27.30
CA CYS A 18 31.43 28.69 26.71
C CYS A 18 30.02 28.46 27.29
N VAL A 19 29.00 28.92 26.58
CA VAL A 19 27.66 28.38 26.75
C VAL A 19 27.71 26.97 26.17
N LEU A 20 27.86 25.99 27.05
CA LEU A 20 27.56 24.59 26.76
C LEU A 20 26.06 24.52 26.44
N ASN A 21 25.68 24.77 25.19
CA ASN A 21 24.43 24.25 24.66
C ASN A 21 24.60 22.73 24.59
N GLY A 22 24.31 22.06 25.70
CA GLY A 22 24.04 20.63 25.65
C GLY A 22 22.85 20.46 24.72
N CYS A 23 23.08 19.83 23.57
CA CYS A 23 22.01 19.24 22.79
C CYS A 23 21.38 18.16 23.67
N TRP A 24 20.33 18.55 24.40
CA TRP A 24 19.46 17.61 25.08
C TRP A 24 18.82 16.78 23.97
N HIS A 25 19.25 15.53 23.81
CA HIS A 25 18.43 14.53 23.14
C HIS A 25 17.19 14.39 24.03
N ALA A 26 16.13 15.13 23.71
CA ALA A 26 14.83 14.86 24.30
C ALA A 26 14.51 13.40 23.97
N ALA A 27 14.12 12.62 24.98
CA ALA A 27 13.58 11.29 24.72
C ALA A 27 12.46 11.45 23.68
N PRO A 28 12.32 10.52 22.72
CA PRO A 28 11.19 10.56 21.79
C PRO A 28 9.90 10.72 22.62
N PRO A 29 8.95 11.56 22.19
CA PRO A 29 7.69 11.71 22.90
C PRO A 29 7.09 10.32 23.13
N SER A 30 6.45 10.08 24.27
CA SER A 30 5.83 8.79 24.53
C SER A 30 4.71 8.54 23.52
N SER A 31 4.70 7.34 22.91
CA SER A 31 3.58 6.82 22.10
C SER A 31 2.26 7.07 22.83
N ARG A 32 1.28 7.66 22.13
CA ARG A 32 -0.05 7.91 22.71
C ARG A 32 -0.89 6.66 22.71
N GLU A 33 -1.87 6.59 23.60
CA GLU A 33 -2.92 5.56 23.51
C GLU A 33 -3.83 5.85 22.30
N PRO A 34 -4.41 4.81 21.65
CA PRO A 34 -5.27 4.98 20.49
C PRO A 34 -6.46 5.90 20.72
N GLU A 35 -7.09 5.84 21.89
CA GLU A 35 -8.25 6.65 22.23
C GLU A 35 -7.88 8.14 22.29
N ASP A 36 -6.69 8.45 22.82
CA ASP A 36 -6.16 9.81 22.87
C ASP A 36 -5.82 10.31 21.46
N PHE A 37 -5.20 9.46 20.63
CA PHE A 37 -4.91 9.78 19.23
C PHE A 37 -6.18 10.06 18.43
N ILE A 38 -7.19 9.18 18.52
CA ILE A 38 -8.49 9.36 17.84
C ILE A 38 -9.16 10.67 18.26
N ALA A 39 -9.02 11.08 19.51
CA ALA A 39 -9.62 12.31 20.02
C ALA A 39 -8.93 13.59 19.50
N THR A 40 -7.67 13.51 19.06
CA THR A 40 -6.86 14.68 18.64
C THR A 40 -6.45 14.68 17.17
N ALA A 41 -6.62 13.56 16.46
CA ALA A 41 -6.33 13.46 15.04
C ALA A 41 -7.19 14.46 14.24
N GLY A 42 -6.55 15.16 13.29
CA GLY A 42 -7.25 16.00 12.32
C GLY A 42 -7.93 15.12 11.28
N LEU A 43 -9.24 15.30 11.11
CA LEU A 43 -10.08 14.57 10.16
C LEU A 43 -11.28 15.46 9.79
N PRO A 44 -11.82 15.41 8.56
CA PRO A 44 -13.06 16.08 8.20
C PRO A 44 -14.22 15.78 9.17
N ASP A 45 -15.04 16.81 9.47
CA ASP A 45 -16.11 16.75 10.47
C ASP A 45 -17.23 15.74 10.15
N ASP A 46 -17.39 15.40 8.87
CA ASP A 46 -18.36 14.42 8.37
C ASP A 46 -17.85 12.97 8.46
N LEU A 47 -16.65 12.78 9.01
CA LEU A 47 -16.02 11.48 9.23
C LEU A 47 -15.71 11.24 10.72
N ARG A 48 -15.39 9.99 11.04
CA ARG A 48 -14.77 9.61 12.32
C ARG A 48 -13.76 8.50 12.12
N LEU A 49 -12.78 8.46 13.01
CA LEU A 49 -11.77 7.42 13.08
C LEU A 49 -12.17 6.40 14.13
N GLU A 50 -12.03 5.11 13.80
CA GLU A 50 -12.27 4.00 14.72
C GLU A 50 -11.05 3.10 14.79
N LEU A 51 -10.79 2.54 15.96
CA LEU A 51 -9.74 1.55 16.14
C LEU A 51 -10.24 0.18 15.67
N VAL A 52 -9.44 -0.50 14.85
CA VAL A 52 -9.76 -1.82 14.30
C VAL A 52 -8.95 -2.90 15.02
N ALA A 53 -7.65 -2.68 15.19
CA ALA A 53 -6.76 -3.59 15.89
C ALA A 53 -5.53 -2.84 16.42
N ARG A 54 -4.92 -3.35 17.48
CA ARG A 54 -3.69 -2.78 18.08
C ARG A 54 -2.79 -3.84 18.71
N GLU A 55 -1.63 -3.43 19.18
CA GLU A 55 -0.81 -4.24 20.06
C GLU A 55 -1.59 -4.72 21.31
N PRO A 56 -1.43 -5.99 21.76
CA PRO A 56 -0.49 -7.00 21.29
C PRO A 56 -1.03 -7.92 20.16
N GLN A 57 -2.24 -7.69 19.65
CA GLN A 57 -2.83 -8.56 18.62
C GLN A 57 -2.06 -8.47 17.30
N ILE A 58 -1.63 -7.25 16.95
CA ILE A 58 -0.82 -6.94 15.78
C ILE A 58 0.40 -6.09 16.19
N VAL A 59 1.51 -6.27 15.47
CA VAL A 59 2.73 -5.45 15.59
C VAL A 59 3.38 -5.29 14.22
N ASP A 60 4.02 -4.15 13.94
CA ASP A 60 4.66 -3.86 12.64
C ASP A 60 3.81 -4.16 11.40
N PRO A 61 2.50 -3.81 11.36
CA PRO A 61 1.68 -4.10 10.21
C PRO A 61 2.13 -3.24 9.02
N VAL A 62 2.24 -3.85 7.83
CA VAL A 62 2.64 -3.15 6.60
C VAL A 62 1.63 -3.29 5.46
N ALA A 63 0.77 -4.29 5.50
CA ALA A 63 -0.30 -4.48 4.53
C ALA A 63 -1.46 -5.26 5.15
N VAL A 64 -2.65 -5.07 4.59
CA VAL A 64 -3.84 -5.84 4.95
C VAL A 64 -4.57 -6.31 3.71
N ALA A 65 -5.29 -7.42 3.82
CA ALA A 65 -6.20 -7.87 2.78
C ALA A 65 -7.40 -8.61 3.37
N PHE A 66 -8.58 -8.38 2.81
CA PHE A 66 -9.82 -9.01 3.25
C PHE A 66 -10.13 -10.23 2.39
N ASP A 67 -10.41 -11.36 3.03
CA ASP A 67 -10.93 -12.54 2.34
C ASP A 67 -12.41 -12.38 1.96
N ALA A 68 -12.93 -13.35 1.19
CA ALA A 68 -14.30 -13.29 0.68
C ALA A 68 -15.40 -13.28 1.78
N ASP A 69 -15.04 -13.56 3.03
CA ASP A 69 -15.97 -13.59 4.17
C ASP A 69 -15.76 -12.42 5.14
N GLY A 70 -14.82 -11.53 4.85
CA GLY A 70 -14.55 -10.30 5.62
C GLY A 70 -13.49 -10.46 6.72
N ARG A 71 -12.83 -11.63 6.82
CA ARG A 71 -11.68 -11.80 7.72
C ARG A 71 -10.48 -11.04 7.16
N MET A 72 -9.66 -10.49 8.05
CA MET A 72 -8.54 -9.65 7.69
C MET A 72 -7.21 -10.40 7.85
N TYR A 73 -6.48 -10.55 6.76
CA TYR A 73 -5.06 -10.90 6.81
C TYR A 73 -4.24 -9.65 7.04
N VAL A 74 -3.34 -9.67 8.02
CA VAL A 74 -2.40 -8.58 8.35
C VAL A 74 -0.98 -9.07 8.15
N VAL A 75 -0.23 -8.42 7.27
CA VAL A 75 1.19 -8.70 7.03
C VAL A 75 2.01 -7.89 8.01
N GLU A 76 2.86 -8.56 8.78
CA GLU A 76 3.74 -7.94 9.76
C GLU A 76 5.21 -8.07 9.33
N MET A 77 5.90 -6.94 9.18
CA MET A 77 7.30 -6.87 8.74
C MET A 77 8.27 -6.66 9.91
N ARG A 78 8.26 -7.61 10.84
CA ARG A 78 8.97 -7.50 12.14
C ARG A 78 10.50 -7.49 12.03
N ASP A 79 11.03 -7.93 10.89
CA ASP A 79 12.46 -7.89 10.59
C ASP A 79 12.95 -6.45 10.37
N TYR A 80 12.10 -5.54 9.88
CA TYR A 80 12.52 -4.18 9.52
C TYR A 80 13.00 -3.36 10.73
N PRO A 81 14.06 -2.53 10.57
CA PRO A 81 14.88 -2.33 9.37
C PRO A 81 16.10 -3.26 9.27
N ILE A 82 16.28 -4.20 10.19
CA ILE A 82 17.52 -4.97 10.31
C ILE A 82 17.39 -6.28 9.54
N GLN A 83 18.21 -6.45 8.50
CA GLN A 83 18.26 -7.72 7.78
C GLN A 83 18.72 -8.85 8.72
N PRO A 84 17.97 -9.97 8.82
CA PRO A 84 18.41 -11.13 9.57
C PRO A 84 19.77 -11.63 9.06
N GLU A 85 20.77 -11.77 9.95
CA GLU A 85 22.12 -12.22 9.58
C GLU A 85 22.27 -13.74 9.69
N GLY A 86 22.86 -14.38 8.68
CA GLY A 86 23.22 -15.80 8.73
C GLY A 86 22.01 -16.74 8.74
N GLU A 87 21.95 -17.65 9.71
CA GLU A 87 20.90 -18.67 9.84
C GLU A 87 19.73 -18.24 10.76
N SER A 88 19.62 -16.95 11.12
CA SER A 88 18.53 -16.47 11.96
C SER A 88 17.17 -16.65 11.27
N THR A 89 16.20 -17.20 11.99
CA THR A 89 14.82 -17.33 11.52
C THR A 89 14.22 -15.93 11.29
N PRO A 90 13.66 -15.64 10.10
CA PRO A 90 12.93 -14.41 9.86
C PRO A 90 11.77 -14.23 10.85
N LEU A 91 11.49 -13.00 11.23
CA LEU A 91 10.46 -12.63 12.20
C LEU A 91 9.14 -12.24 11.54
N GLY A 92 9.15 -11.94 10.25
CA GLY A 92 7.96 -11.59 9.49
C GLY A 92 6.90 -12.69 9.54
N ARG A 93 5.63 -12.27 9.56
CA ARG A 93 4.49 -13.18 9.69
C ARG A 93 3.24 -12.59 9.06
N VAL A 94 2.22 -13.43 8.91
CA VAL A 94 0.85 -13.03 8.59
C VAL A 94 -0.05 -13.42 9.75
N LYS A 95 -0.90 -12.48 10.18
CA LYS A 95 -1.96 -12.72 11.17
C LYS A 95 -3.31 -12.80 10.45
N LEU A 96 -4.18 -13.69 10.90
CA LEU A 96 -5.58 -13.75 10.50
C LEU A 96 -6.42 -13.21 11.64
N LEU A 97 -7.17 -12.14 11.37
CA LEU A 97 -8.04 -11.46 12.30
C LEU A 97 -9.49 -11.71 11.92
N ASP A 98 -10.32 -11.95 12.94
CA ASP A 98 -11.78 -12.08 12.81
C ASP A 98 -12.47 -11.15 13.82
N ASP A 99 -13.48 -10.43 13.34
CA ASP A 99 -14.36 -9.54 14.09
C ASP A 99 -15.59 -10.37 14.45
N LEU A 100 -15.61 -10.94 15.65
CA LEU A 100 -16.55 -12.00 16.02
C LEU A 100 -17.96 -11.48 16.30
N ASP A 101 -18.08 -10.24 16.78
CA ASP A 101 -19.37 -9.64 17.15
C ASP A 101 -19.89 -8.62 16.12
N GLY A 102 -19.10 -8.31 15.10
CA GLY A 102 -19.47 -7.46 13.98
C GLY A 102 -19.51 -5.98 14.35
N ASP A 103 -18.76 -5.54 15.35
CA ASP A 103 -18.65 -4.12 15.73
C ASP A 103 -17.51 -3.38 15.00
N GLY A 104 -16.66 -4.14 14.32
CA GLY A 104 -15.56 -3.67 13.49
C GLY A 104 -14.24 -3.43 14.21
N TYR A 105 -14.21 -3.68 15.52
CA TYR A 105 -12.99 -4.07 16.21
C TYR A 105 -12.74 -5.56 15.92
N TYR A 106 -11.49 -5.97 15.82
CA TYR A 106 -11.13 -7.37 15.59
C TYR A 106 -10.57 -7.95 16.90
N GLU A 107 -11.35 -8.77 17.61
CA GLU A 107 -10.99 -9.29 18.95
C GLU A 107 -9.97 -10.43 18.89
N THR A 108 -9.87 -11.09 17.74
CA THR A 108 -9.05 -12.29 17.59
C THR A 108 -7.94 -12.07 16.56
N ALA A 109 -6.77 -12.66 16.82
CA ALA A 109 -5.63 -12.59 15.93
C ALA A 109 -4.81 -13.90 16.01
N THR A 110 -5.03 -14.79 15.06
CA THR A 110 -4.29 -16.06 14.93
C THR A 110 -3.05 -15.85 14.07
N VAL A 111 -1.95 -16.53 14.38
CA VAL A 111 -0.77 -16.55 13.49
C VAL A 111 -1.12 -17.48 12.33
N PHE A 112 -1.34 -16.91 11.15
CA PHE A 112 -1.66 -17.67 9.95
C PHE A 112 -0.40 -18.29 9.34
N ALA A 113 0.69 -17.52 9.26
CA ALA A 113 2.00 -18.00 8.82
C ALA A 113 3.11 -17.19 9.48
N GLU A 114 4.26 -17.78 9.73
CA GLU A 114 5.42 -17.13 10.35
C GLU A 114 6.73 -17.57 9.70
N GLY A 115 7.85 -16.93 10.03
CA GLY A 115 9.15 -17.24 9.42
C GLY A 115 9.32 -16.63 8.02
N LEU A 116 8.56 -15.58 7.70
CA LEU A 116 8.56 -14.95 6.39
C LEU A 116 9.62 -13.85 6.35
N GLN A 117 10.50 -13.88 5.34
CA GLN A 117 11.52 -12.85 5.17
C GLN A 117 10.92 -11.60 4.53
N PHE A 118 10.94 -10.49 5.28
CA PHE A 118 10.48 -9.16 4.81
C PHE A 118 9.18 -9.20 4.01
N PRO A 119 8.09 -9.74 4.57
CA PRO A 119 6.85 -9.82 3.83
C PRO A 119 6.25 -8.41 3.67
N THR A 120 5.71 -8.10 2.48
CA THR A 120 5.30 -6.73 2.13
C THR A 120 3.85 -6.61 1.66
N SER A 121 3.20 -7.71 1.28
CA SER A 121 1.86 -7.69 0.69
C SER A 121 1.16 -9.04 0.84
N ALA A 122 -0.17 -9.02 0.94
CA ALA A 122 -1.02 -10.20 0.85
C ALA A 122 -2.14 -9.97 -0.17
N LEU A 123 -2.63 -11.04 -0.82
CA LEU A 123 -3.78 -11.00 -1.72
C LEU A 123 -4.54 -12.34 -1.62
N PRO A 124 -5.84 -12.37 -1.23
CA PRO A 124 -6.59 -13.62 -1.19
C PRO A 124 -6.74 -14.24 -2.57
N TRP A 125 -6.59 -15.55 -2.63
CA TRP A 125 -6.66 -16.33 -3.86
C TRP A 125 -6.95 -17.80 -3.54
N ARG A 126 -7.92 -18.42 -4.23
CA ARG A 126 -8.24 -19.86 -4.09
C ARG A 126 -8.40 -20.38 -2.65
N GLY A 127 -9.05 -19.61 -1.79
CA GLY A 127 -9.27 -19.97 -0.38
C GLY A 127 -8.03 -19.88 0.52
N GLY A 128 -6.91 -19.37 0.00
CA GLY A 128 -5.74 -18.98 0.77
C GLY A 128 -5.33 -17.54 0.42
N ILE A 129 -4.03 -17.25 0.53
CA ILE A 129 -3.44 -15.96 0.18
C ILE A 129 -2.14 -16.12 -0.61
N LEU A 130 -1.89 -15.18 -1.52
CA LEU A 130 -0.58 -14.91 -2.07
C LEU A 130 0.15 -13.93 -1.15
N VAL A 131 1.42 -14.19 -0.85
CA VAL A 131 2.27 -13.32 -0.03
C VAL A 131 3.58 -13.04 -0.74
N THR A 132 3.95 -11.76 -0.82
CA THR A 132 5.31 -11.37 -1.23
C THR A 132 6.25 -11.56 -0.05
N ARG A 133 7.28 -12.38 -0.21
CA ARG A 133 8.40 -12.56 0.74
C ARG A 133 9.70 -12.69 -0.06
N PRO A 134 10.30 -11.57 -0.50
CA PRO A 134 11.44 -11.57 -1.41
C PRO A 134 12.55 -12.56 -0.97
N PRO A 135 13.07 -13.41 -1.88
CA PRO A 135 12.96 -13.33 -3.34
C PRO A 135 11.71 -14.00 -3.95
N ASP A 136 10.74 -14.39 -3.13
CA ASP A 136 9.62 -15.23 -3.54
C ASP A 136 8.25 -14.55 -3.48
N ILE A 137 7.33 -15.05 -4.30
CA ILE A 137 5.88 -14.93 -4.09
C ILE A 137 5.35 -16.33 -3.79
N VAL A 138 4.69 -16.48 -2.66
CA VAL A 138 4.20 -17.77 -2.16
C VAL A 138 2.70 -17.80 -2.03
N PHE A 139 2.11 -18.97 -2.24
CA PHE A 139 0.73 -19.29 -1.88
C PHE A 139 0.71 -19.98 -0.53
N LEU A 140 -0.15 -19.50 0.36
CA LEU A 140 -0.36 -20.05 1.70
C LEU A 140 -1.84 -20.36 1.88
N GLN A 141 -2.16 -21.54 2.40
CA GLN A 141 -3.54 -21.97 2.60
C GLN A 141 -3.68 -22.77 3.90
N ASP A 142 -4.81 -22.55 4.57
CA ASP A 142 -5.32 -23.38 5.65
C ASP A 142 -6.36 -24.35 5.06
N THR A 143 -6.07 -25.66 5.12
CA THR A 143 -6.94 -26.71 4.56
C THR A 143 -7.74 -27.48 5.61
N ASP A 144 -7.49 -27.29 6.90
CA ASP A 144 -8.18 -27.98 7.99
C ASP A 144 -9.06 -27.07 8.86
N GLY A 145 -8.96 -25.76 8.67
CA GLY A 145 -9.80 -24.72 9.27
C GLY A 145 -9.37 -24.31 10.67
N ASP A 146 -8.13 -24.57 11.07
CA ASP A 146 -7.61 -24.18 12.38
C ASP A 146 -7.11 -22.72 12.46
N GLY A 147 -7.09 -22.01 11.33
CA GLY A 147 -6.65 -20.63 11.20
C GLY A 147 -5.14 -20.46 10.97
N ALA A 148 -4.39 -21.54 10.77
CA ALA A 148 -2.99 -21.55 10.38
C ALA A 148 -2.79 -22.21 9.01
N ALA A 149 -1.86 -21.68 8.23
CA ALA A 149 -1.52 -22.26 6.93
C ALA A 149 -0.75 -23.57 7.12
N ASP A 150 -1.27 -24.65 6.54
CA ASP A 150 -0.63 -25.96 6.47
C ASP A 150 -0.09 -26.28 5.07
N VAL A 151 -0.45 -25.46 4.08
CA VAL A 151 0.08 -25.48 2.72
C VAL A 151 0.91 -24.23 2.46
N GLU A 152 2.11 -24.45 1.92
CA GLU A 152 2.99 -23.41 1.41
C GLU A 152 3.58 -23.83 0.06
N GLU A 153 3.39 -23.01 -0.97
CA GLU A 153 3.91 -23.23 -2.32
C GLU A 153 4.59 -21.97 -2.84
N VAL A 154 5.86 -22.07 -3.27
CA VAL A 154 6.54 -20.98 -3.98
C VAL A 154 6.06 -20.99 -5.43
N LEU A 155 5.46 -19.89 -5.90
CA LEU A 155 4.95 -19.77 -7.27
C LEU A 155 5.94 -19.05 -8.20
N PHE A 156 6.57 -18.00 -7.68
CA PHE A 156 7.54 -17.19 -8.42
C PHE A 156 8.74 -16.91 -7.53
N THR A 157 9.93 -16.90 -8.11
CA THR A 157 11.19 -16.69 -7.39
C THR A 157 12.18 -15.86 -8.21
N GLY A 158 13.31 -15.52 -7.60
CA GLY A 158 14.40 -14.76 -8.20
C GLY A 158 14.27 -13.24 -8.05
N PHE A 159 13.18 -12.74 -7.45
CA PHE A 159 13.00 -11.31 -7.25
C PHE A 159 14.18 -10.71 -6.46
N PRO A 160 14.67 -9.52 -6.85
CA PRO A 160 15.85 -8.92 -6.27
C PRO A 160 15.62 -8.50 -4.80
N VAL A 161 16.57 -8.85 -3.94
CA VAL A 161 16.58 -8.56 -2.49
C VAL A 161 17.61 -7.50 -2.10
N GLY A 162 17.88 -6.55 -3.01
CA GLY A 162 18.96 -5.58 -2.88
C GLY A 162 18.72 -4.56 -1.77
N ASN A 163 17.92 -3.53 -2.06
CA ASN A 163 17.44 -2.59 -1.04
C ASN A 163 16.09 -3.10 -0.51
N THR A 164 15.98 -3.30 0.80
CA THR A 164 14.77 -3.81 1.47
C THR A 164 13.59 -2.84 1.37
N GLN A 165 13.84 -1.53 1.27
CA GLN A 165 12.82 -0.50 1.02
C GLN A 165 12.24 -0.59 -0.40
N HIS A 166 12.95 -1.26 -1.32
CA HIS A 166 12.59 -1.40 -2.74
C HIS A 166 12.14 -2.83 -3.08
N ASN A 167 11.78 -3.61 -2.06
CA ASN A 167 11.25 -4.95 -2.25
C ASN A 167 9.91 -4.91 -3.00
N ILE A 168 9.62 -6.00 -3.73
CA ILE A 168 8.33 -6.15 -4.39
C ILE A 168 7.18 -6.02 -3.39
N ASN A 169 6.07 -5.38 -3.77
CA ASN A 169 4.97 -5.08 -2.85
C ASN A 169 3.66 -4.81 -3.62
N GLY A 170 2.58 -4.48 -2.90
CA GLY A 170 1.35 -3.95 -3.49
C GLY A 170 0.59 -4.89 -4.42
N LEU A 171 0.53 -6.19 -4.09
CA LEU A 171 -0.22 -7.17 -4.89
C LEU A 171 -1.69 -6.75 -5.04
N THR A 172 -2.14 -6.59 -6.27
CA THR A 172 -3.51 -6.14 -6.57
C THR A 172 -4.12 -6.94 -7.71
N TRP A 173 -5.35 -7.41 -7.54
CA TRP A 173 -6.11 -8.08 -8.60
C TRP A 173 -6.62 -7.05 -9.62
N GLY A 174 -6.25 -7.22 -10.89
CA GLY A 174 -6.67 -6.35 -11.99
C GLY A 174 -7.99 -6.81 -12.63
N LEU A 175 -8.69 -5.87 -13.26
CA LEU A 175 -9.91 -6.16 -14.04
C LEU A 175 -9.67 -7.19 -15.14
N ASP A 176 -8.45 -7.28 -15.68
CA ASP A 176 -8.06 -8.23 -16.71
C ASP A 176 -7.69 -9.64 -16.17
N ASN A 177 -8.04 -9.94 -14.92
CA ASN A 177 -7.78 -11.21 -14.25
C ASN A 177 -6.28 -11.53 -14.06
N TRP A 178 -5.43 -10.51 -14.12
CA TRP A 178 -4.01 -10.58 -13.76
C TRP A 178 -3.79 -10.03 -12.35
N VAL A 179 -2.81 -10.59 -11.64
CA VAL A 179 -2.29 -9.98 -10.41
C VAL A 179 -1.16 -9.03 -10.79
N TYR A 180 -1.22 -7.79 -10.32
CA TYR A 180 -0.17 -6.78 -10.49
C TYR A 180 0.65 -6.65 -9.21
N GLY A 181 1.93 -6.32 -9.33
CA GLY A 181 2.80 -6.02 -8.19
C GLY A 181 3.79 -4.93 -8.53
N ALA A 182 4.05 -4.05 -7.55
CA ALA A 182 5.07 -3.02 -7.65
C ALA A 182 6.45 -3.67 -7.51
N ASN A 183 7.39 -3.30 -8.37
CA ASN A 183 8.78 -3.74 -8.24
C ASN A 183 9.51 -3.00 -7.10
N GLY A 184 9.04 -1.83 -6.68
CA GLY A 184 9.66 -1.05 -5.60
C GLY A 184 11.00 -0.39 -5.96
N GLY A 185 11.54 -0.64 -7.17
CA GLY A 185 12.73 0.04 -7.70
C GLY A 185 14.02 -0.81 -7.71
N ASN A 186 13.98 -2.05 -7.22
CA ASN A 186 15.12 -2.95 -7.34
C ASN A 186 15.33 -3.37 -8.81
N ASN A 187 16.60 -3.48 -9.23
CA ASN A 187 16.94 -3.96 -10.57
C ASN A 187 17.15 -5.48 -10.52
N GLY A 188 16.45 -6.23 -11.37
CA GLY A 188 16.60 -7.67 -11.43
C GLY A 188 15.68 -8.32 -12.45
N SER A 189 15.49 -9.62 -12.26
CA SER A 189 14.56 -10.46 -13.00
C SER A 189 13.88 -11.41 -12.03
N ALA A 190 12.79 -12.04 -12.46
CA ALA A 190 12.15 -13.14 -11.74
C ALA A 190 11.59 -14.15 -12.75
N HIS A 191 11.24 -15.34 -12.28
CA HIS A 191 10.61 -16.37 -13.08
C HIS A 191 9.60 -17.18 -12.26
N SER A 192 8.71 -17.89 -12.97
CA SER A 192 7.90 -18.94 -12.35
C SER A 192 8.77 -20.15 -12.04
N VAL A 193 8.50 -20.81 -10.91
CA VAL A 193 9.17 -22.06 -10.52
C VAL A 193 8.96 -23.19 -11.53
N ASP A 194 7.86 -23.15 -12.30
CA ASP A 194 7.54 -24.12 -13.34
C ASP A 194 8.36 -23.90 -14.62
N THR A 195 8.88 -22.69 -14.82
CA THR A 195 9.68 -22.32 -15.99
C THR A 195 10.95 -21.54 -15.58
N PRO A 196 11.89 -22.18 -14.87
CA PRO A 196 13.07 -21.49 -14.32
C PRO A 196 14.03 -20.94 -15.38
N ASP A 197 13.96 -21.45 -16.60
CA ASP A 197 14.76 -20.95 -17.73
C ASP A 197 14.16 -19.70 -18.41
N ARG A 198 13.02 -19.19 -17.91
CA ARG A 198 12.30 -18.03 -18.48
C ARG A 198 12.31 -16.84 -17.53
N ASP A 199 13.45 -16.18 -17.44
CA ASP A 199 13.58 -14.93 -16.70
C ASP A 199 12.83 -13.76 -17.37
N VAL A 200 12.07 -13.05 -16.56
CA VAL A 200 11.42 -11.78 -16.91
C VAL A 200 12.17 -10.67 -16.19
N SER A 201 12.82 -9.79 -16.94
CA SER A 201 13.45 -8.61 -16.33
C SER A 201 12.38 -7.65 -15.82
N ILE A 202 12.56 -7.15 -14.60
CA ILE A 202 11.70 -6.13 -13.98
C ILE A 202 12.43 -4.78 -13.83
N ARG A 203 13.59 -4.63 -14.49
CA ARG A 203 14.36 -3.39 -14.46
C ARG A 203 13.55 -2.23 -15.03
N GLY A 204 13.29 -1.23 -14.19
CA GLY A 204 12.50 -0.04 -14.56
C GLY A 204 11.01 -0.32 -14.80
N MET A 205 10.54 -1.51 -14.45
CA MET A 205 9.20 -2.00 -14.75
C MET A 205 8.56 -2.61 -13.51
N ASP A 206 7.27 -2.38 -13.33
CA ASP A 206 6.44 -3.21 -12.48
C ASP A 206 6.12 -4.52 -13.20
N PHE A 207 5.50 -5.47 -12.51
CA PHE A 207 5.21 -6.79 -13.05
C PHE A 207 3.74 -7.15 -12.89
N ARG A 208 3.33 -8.19 -13.62
CA ARG A 208 2.05 -8.85 -13.45
C ARG A 208 2.18 -10.34 -13.70
N PHE A 209 1.32 -11.14 -13.08
CA PHE A 209 1.33 -12.58 -13.23
C PHE A 209 -0.05 -13.21 -13.13
N ARG A 210 -0.17 -14.45 -13.64
CA ARG A 210 -1.31 -15.32 -13.44
C ARG A 210 -0.91 -16.46 -12.51
N PRO A 211 -1.36 -16.44 -11.23
CA PRO A 211 -0.94 -17.46 -10.27
C PRO A 211 -1.38 -18.88 -10.67
N GLY A 212 -2.50 -19.02 -11.38
CA GLY A 212 -2.99 -20.33 -11.83
C GLY A 212 -2.25 -20.96 -13.01
N THR A 213 -1.45 -20.20 -13.76
CA THR A 213 -0.72 -20.70 -14.95
C THR A 213 0.79 -20.52 -14.86
N GLY A 214 1.30 -19.79 -13.86
CA GLY A 214 2.71 -19.45 -13.74
C GLY A 214 3.18 -18.40 -14.77
N GLU A 215 2.27 -17.76 -15.49
CA GLU A 215 2.65 -16.73 -16.47
C GLU A 215 3.09 -15.45 -15.76
N LEU A 216 4.30 -14.96 -16.06
CA LEU A 216 4.88 -13.71 -15.53
C LEU A 216 5.23 -12.77 -16.69
N GLN A 217 4.92 -11.48 -16.54
CA GLN A 217 5.19 -10.45 -17.53
C GLN A 217 5.57 -9.12 -16.87
N GLN A 218 6.27 -8.26 -17.61
CA GLN A 218 6.34 -6.84 -17.29
C GLN A 218 4.93 -6.22 -17.40
N SER A 219 4.63 -5.24 -16.56
CA SER A 219 3.36 -4.49 -16.61
C SER A 219 3.58 -3.05 -17.10
N TYR A 220 3.69 -2.10 -16.18
CA TYR A 220 3.86 -0.67 -16.45
C TYR A 220 5.30 -0.24 -16.13
N GLU A 221 5.72 0.91 -16.68
CA GLU A 221 6.94 1.56 -16.19
C GLU A 221 6.76 1.87 -14.70
N THR A 222 7.71 1.39 -13.89
CA THR A 222 7.57 1.49 -12.42
C THR A 222 7.64 2.94 -11.98
N THR A 223 6.81 3.27 -10.98
CA THR A 223 6.98 4.51 -10.22
C THR A 223 8.13 4.38 -9.22
N GLY A 224 8.40 3.16 -8.73
CA GLY A 224 9.46 2.86 -7.77
C GLY A 224 9.10 3.16 -6.31
N GLY A 225 7.82 3.26 -5.97
CA GLY A 225 7.38 3.38 -4.57
C GLY A 225 6.55 2.17 -4.10
N HIS A 226 5.87 2.37 -2.97
CA HIS A 226 5.10 1.35 -2.27
C HIS A 226 3.60 1.44 -2.61
N GLY A 227 3.07 0.37 -3.20
CA GLY A 227 1.67 0.24 -3.59
C GLY A 227 1.37 0.55 -5.06
N ILE A 228 0.29 -0.05 -5.56
CA ILE A 228 -0.36 0.25 -6.84
C ILE A 228 -1.84 0.49 -6.54
N ALA A 229 -2.41 1.59 -7.05
CA ALA A 229 -3.83 1.82 -7.01
C ALA A 229 -4.44 1.60 -8.40
N ILE A 230 -5.54 0.83 -8.44
CA ILE A 230 -6.34 0.62 -9.63
C ILE A 230 -7.70 1.25 -9.39
N ASP A 231 -8.09 2.19 -10.25
CA ASP A 231 -9.41 2.79 -10.15
C ASP A 231 -10.53 1.85 -10.62
N ALA A 232 -11.78 2.29 -10.52
CA ALA A 232 -12.94 1.50 -10.91
C ALA A 232 -12.95 1.07 -12.39
N TRP A 233 -12.13 1.68 -13.25
CA TRP A 233 -12.08 1.44 -14.69
C TRP A 233 -10.80 0.71 -15.14
N GLY A 234 -9.96 0.26 -14.19
CA GLY A 234 -8.74 -0.48 -14.49
C GLY A 234 -7.53 0.40 -14.83
N ARG A 235 -7.60 1.70 -14.57
CA ARG A 235 -6.48 2.63 -14.80
C ARG A 235 -5.56 2.63 -13.59
N MET A 236 -4.26 2.73 -13.85
CA MET A 236 -3.20 2.39 -12.90
C MET A 236 -2.50 3.64 -12.38
N PHE A 237 -2.31 3.71 -11.08
CA PHE A 237 -1.66 4.82 -10.39
C PHE A 237 -0.63 4.30 -9.41
N GLY A 238 0.46 5.05 -9.25
CA GLY A 238 1.54 4.72 -8.32
C GLY A 238 2.06 5.96 -7.61
N THR A 239 2.96 5.76 -6.67
CA THR A 239 3.58 6.80 -5.84
C THR A 239 5.09 6.59 -5.82
N HIS A 240 5.87 7.65 -5.62
CA HIS A 240 7.32 7.55 -5.44
C HIS A 240 7.87 8.71 -4.63
N ASN A 241 8.13 8.50 -3.33
CA ASN A 241 8.82 9.43 -2.42
C ASN A 241 8.31 10.88 -2.47
N LEU A 242 8.81 11.68 -3.41
CA LEU A 242 8.46 13.09 -3.62
C LEU A 242 7.28 13.26 -4.60
N ASP A 243 7.13 12.32 -5.52
CA ASP A 243 6.07 12.27 -6.53
C ASP A 243 4.94 11.35 -6.04
N HIS A 244 4.09 11.88 -5.18
CA HIS A 244 3.08 11.11 -4.44
C HIS A 244 2.01 10.44 -5.32
N ILE A 245 1.73 10.96 -6.52
CA ILE A 245 0.72 10.40 -7.42
C ILE A 245 1.15 10.47 -8.88
N GLN A 246 1.21 9.33 -9.55
CA GLN A 246 1.54 9.25 -10.98
C GLN A 246 0.55 8.36 -11.69
N HIS A 247 0.04 8.81 -12.84
CA HIS A 247 -0.75 7.97 -13.73
C HIS A 247 0.19 7.13 -14.60
N MET A 248 0.05 5.81 -14.55
CA MET A 248 0.75 4.87 -15.41
C MET A 248 -0.07 4.70 -16.71
N VAL A 249 0.18 5.60 -17.66
CA VAL A 249 -0.74 5.92 -18.77
C VAL A 249 -1.06 4.71 -19.65
N PHE A 250 -0.07 3.89 -20.00
CA PHE A 250 -0.27 2.65 -20.74
C PHE A 250 0.94 1.71 -20.60
N ARG A 251 0.73 0.41 -20.82
CA ARG A 251 1.81 -0.59 -20.77
C ARG A 251 2.78 -0.40 -21.94
N PRO A 252 4.11 -0.43 -21.72
CA PRO A 252 5.10 -0.24 -22.79
C PRO A 252 5.01 -1.22 -23.95
N GLU A 253 4.39 -2.38 -23.77
CA GLU A 253 4.15 -3.34 -24.86
C GLU A 253 3.39 -2.72 -26.04
N TYR A 254 2.54 -1.70 -25.81
CA TYR A 254 1.81 -1.03 -26.89
C TYR A 254 2.73 -0.26 -27.84
N LEU A 255 3.90 0.18 -27.36
CA LEU A 255 4.91 0.86 -28.18
C LEU A 255 5.53 -0.07 -29.23
N SER A 256 5.50 -1.39 -29.01
CA SER A 256 5.97 -2.37 -30.01
C SER A 256 5.18 -2.30 -31.33
N ARG A 257 3.95 -1.78 -31.30
CA ARG A 257 3.09 -1.58 -32.48
C ARG A 257 3.49 -0.36 -33.31
N SER A 258 4.36 0.51 -32.78
CA SER A 258 4.80 1.75 -33.43
C SER A 258 6.26 2.04 -33.07
N PRO A 259 7.22 1.26 -33.60
CA PRO A 259 8.63 1.31 -33.19
C PRO A 259 9.32 2.64 -33.47
N ASP A 260 8.78 3.44 -34.40
CA ASP A 260 9.29 4.78 -34.72
C ASP A 260 8.78 5.88 -33.78
N LEU A 261 7.85 5.56 -32.87
CA LEU A 261 7.32 6.51 -31.89
C LEU A 261 8.30 6.63 -30.71
N ALA A 262 9.02 7.75 -30.64
CA ALA A 262 9.94 8.05 -29.55
C ALA A 262 9.19 8.51 -28.29
N VAL A 263 8.81 7.56 -27.43
CA VAL A 263 8.24 7.84 -26.10
C VAL A 263 9.32 7.62 -25.04
N GLY A 264 9.64 8.67 -24.28
CA GLY A 264 10.68 8.61 -23.24
C GLY A 264 10.20 8.04 -21.90
N THR A 265 8.91 8.14 -21.61
CA THR A 265 8.26 7.58 -20.41
C THR A 265 6.79 7.32 -20.70
N THR A 266 6.23 6.31 -20.06
CA THR A 266 4.83 5.87 -20.15
C THR A 266 4.02 6.19 -18.89
N ARG A 267 4.60 6.99 -17.99
CA ARG A 267 3.96 7.52 -16.78
C ARG A 267 3.98 9.04 -16.77
N GLU A 268 3.06 9.62 -16.02
CA GLU A 268 2.91 11.06 -15.87
C GLU A 268 2.70 11.42 -14.40
N GLN A 269 3.45 12.40 -13.91
CA GLN A 269 3.15 13.06 -12.63
C GLN A 269 1.95 14.00 -12.86
N ILE A 270 0.84 13.71 -12.20
CA ILE A 270 -0.45 14.37 -12.43
C ILE A 270 -0.82 15.43 -11.38
N SER A 271 -0.04 15.57 -10.31
CA SER A 271 -0.26 16.56 -9.25
C SER A 271 -0.10 18.00 -9.76
N ASP A 272 -0.99 18.89 -9.33
CA ASP A 272 -0.95 20.31 -9.62
C ASP A 272 -0.20 21.16 -8.56
N HIS A 273 0.31 20.54 -7.50
CA HIS A 273 0.88 21.24 -6.34
C HIS A 273 2.37 20.95 -6.10
N GLU A 274 3.11 20.78 -7.21
CA GLU A 274 4.56 20.54 -7.30
C GLU A 274 5.04 19.18 -6.76
N SER A 275 6.22 18.74 -7.23
CA SER A 275 6.92 17.59 -6.65
C SER A 275 7.43 17.94 -5.26
N SER A 276 7.41 16.99 -4.32
CA SER A 276 7.65 17.25 -2.89
C SER A 276 6.72 18.36 -2.35
N ALA A 277 5.42 18.17 -2.59
CA ALA A 277 4.38 19.11 -2.17
C ALA A 277 4.43 19.39 -0.66
N THR A 278 3.94 20.57 -0.28
CA THR A 278 3.78 20.93 1.14
C THR A 278 2.69 20.06 1.77
N LEU A 279 2.92 19.57 2.98
CA LEU A 279 1.98 18.78 3.76
C LEU A 279 1.62 19.54 5.04
N TYR A 280 0.36 19.44 5.45
CA TYR A 280 -0.19 20.18 6.58
C TYR A 280 -0.34 19.27 7.81
N GLN A 281 0.81 18.83 8.35
CA GLN A 281 0.87 18.05 9.57
C GLN A 281 0.47 18.87 10.81
N ILE A 282 -0.09 18.18 11.80
CA ILE A 282 -0.36 18.74 13.14
C ILE A 282 0.64 18.25 14.19
N SER A 283 1.37 17.17 13.90
CA SER A 283 2.49 16.69 14.70
C SER A 283 3.63 17.72 14.75
N PRO A 284 4.42 17.76 15.84
CA PRO A 284 5.66 18.52 15.87
C PRO A 284 6.61 18.12 14.73
N PRO A 285 7.05 19.05 13.86
CA PRO A 285 7.93 18.74 12.75
C PRO A 285 9.24 18.09 13.17
N GLU A 286 9.55 16.95 12.56
CA GLU A 286 10.83 16.27 12.71
C GLU A 286 11.77 16.75 11.61
N THR A 287 12.97 17.19 12.00
CA THR A 287 14.01 17.47 11.02
C THR A 287 14.60 16.16 10.56
N ARG A 288 14.47 15.80 9.28
CA ARG A 288 15.21 14.66 8.72
C ARG A 288 16.71 14.96 8.80
N VAL A 289 17.48 13.98 9.27
CA VAL A 289 18.93 14.12 9.43
C VAL A 289 19.66 14.33 8.10
N ASN A 290 19.13 13.78 7.01
CA ASN A 290 19.74 13.86 5.68
C ASN A 290 19.12 14.90 4.76
N HIS A 291 17.82 15.18 4.95
CA HIS A 291 17.05 16.09 4.12
C HIS A 291 16.21 17.08 4.96
N PRO A 292 16.85 17.96 5.76
CA PRO A 292 16.13 18.94 6.58
C PRO A 292 15.13 19.80 5.80
N GLU A 293 15.40 20.06 4.52
CA GLU A 293 14.58 20.84 3.60
C GLU A 293 13.22 20.20 3.28
N GLN A 294 13.06 18.90 3.55
CA GLN A 294 11.83 18.15 3.29
C GLN A 294 10.86 18.13 4.49
N ALA A 295 11.19 18.81 5.60
CA ALA A 295 10.28 18.89 6.74
C ALA A 295 8.95 19.54 6.34
N GLY A 296 7.82 18.86 6.65
CA GLY A 296 6.48 19.30 6.25
C GLY A 296 6.22 19.21 4.74
N ARG A 297 6.92 18.33 4.02
CA ARG A 297 6.72 18.05 2.60
C ARG A 297 6.70 16.55 2.34
N PHE A 298 6.13 16.13 1.21
CA PHE A 298 6.27 14.75 0.76
C PHE A 298 7.75 14.39 0.66
N SER A 299 8.11 13.32 1.35
CA SER A 299 9.49 12.86 1.52
C SER A 299 9.62 11.34 1.52
N GLY A 300 8.53 10.64 1.83
CA GLY A 300 8.41 9.20 1.85
C GLY A 300 6.97 8.79 1.54
N SER A 301 6.42 9.31 0.44
CA SER A 301 5.07 8.95 0.02
C SER A 301 4.95 7.44 -0.20
N SER A 302 3.95 6.83 0.43
CA SER A 302 3.74 5.39 0.42
C SER A 302 2.24 5.07 0.44
N GLY A 303 1.89 3.86 0.02
CA GLY A 303 0.53 3.35 0.17
C GLY A 303 -0.50 4.22 -0.54
N ILE A 304 -0.52 4.19 -1.87
CA ILE A 304 -1.57 4.84 -2.65
C ILE A 304 -2.84 3.97 -2.67
N ALA A 305 -3.99 4.57 -2.41
CA ALA A 305 -5.29 3.89 -2.45
C ALA A 305 -6.33 4.69 -3.22
N TYR A 306 -7.06 4.02 -4.10
CA TYR A 306 -8.27 4.55 -4.74
C TYR A 306 -9.47 4.29 -3.85
N TYR A 307 -10.29 5.31 -3.60
CA TYR A 307 -11.55 5.12 -2.88
C TYR A 307 -12.72 4.88 -3.83
N GLY A 308 -13.24 3.67 -3.75
CA GLY A 308 -14.49 3.26 -4.39
C GLY A 308 -15.32 2.39 -3.44
N GLY A 309 -15.31 2.74 -2.15
CA GLY A 309 -15.99 1.98 -1.09
C GLY A 309 -17.49 2.24 -1.01
N GLY A 310 -17.96 3.39 -1.51
CA GLY A 310 -19.38 3.75 -1.57
C GLY A 310 -20.06 4.00 -0.22
N ALA A 311 -19.30 4.02 0.88
CA ALA A 311 -19.83 4.26 2.23
C ALA A 311 -19.51 5.67 2.75
N LEU A 312 -18.32 6.19 2.46
CA LEU A 312 -17.97 7.58 2.75
C LEU A 312 -18.85 8.53 1.91
N PRO A 313 -19.01 9.79 2.34
CA PRO A 313 -19.72 10.80 1.54
C PRO A 313 -19.24 10.86 0.08
N ASN A 314 -20.16 11.12 -0.84
CA ASN A 314 -19.89 11.08 -2.29
C ASN A 314 -18.74 12.00 -2.77
N SER A 315 -18.30 12.96 -1.97
CA SER A 315 -17.11 13.80 -2.23
C SER A 315 -15.80 13.01 -2.23
N TYR A 316 -15.75 11.85 -1.57
CA TYR A 316 -14.59 10.96 -1.49
C TYR A 316 -14.59 9.88 -2.58
N ASP A 317 -15.76 9.58 -3.16
CA ASP A 317 -15.85 8.58 -4.23
C ASP A 317 -15.03 8.99 -5.45
N GLY A 318 -14.14 8.11 -5.86
CA GLY A 318 -13.26 8.35 -6.99
C GLY A 318 -11.98 9.13 -6.68
N THR A 319 -11.73 9.48 -5.41
CA THR A 319 -10.51 10.18 -5.00
C THR A 319 -9.39 9.19 -4.64
N PHE A 320 -8.18 9.72 -4.54
CA PHE A 320 -7.00 8.95 -4.14
C PHE A 320 -6.50 9.43 -2.79
N PHE A 321 -5.98 8.49 -2.02
CA PHE A 321 -5.33 8.74 -0.75
C PHE A 321 -3.88 8.26 -0.81
N VAL A 322 -2.96 9.05 -0.25
CA VAL A 322 -1.53 8.71 -0.20
C VAL A 322 -1.00 9.01 1.19
N ASN A 323 -0.28 8.07 1.79
CA ASN A 323 0.35 8.29 3.09
C ASN A 323 1.67 9.05 2.92
N ASP A 324 2.07 9.79 3.94
CA ASP A 324 3.48 10.09 4.19
C ASP A 324 3.86 9.63 5.60
N VAL A 325 4.73 8.61 5.65
CA VAL A 325 5.16 7.98 6.89
C VAL A 325 5.99 8.92 7.77
N VAL A 326 6.71 9.87 7.18
CA VAL A 326 7.61 10.77 7.92
C VAL A 326 6.82 11.91 8.55
N VAL A 327 5.80 12.39 7.83
CA VAL A 327 5.01 13.57 8.18
C VAL A 327 3.73 13.23 8.96
N ASN A 328 3.44 11.93 9.16
CA ASN A 328 2.31 11.44 9.98
C ASN A 328 0.93 11.81 9.41
N VAL A 329 0.79 11.77 8.07
CA VAL A 329 -0.44 12.21 7.38
C VAL A 329 -0.92 11.22 6.33
N VAL A 330 -2.21 11.29 6.04
CA VAL A 330 -2.84 10.77 4.83
C VAL A 330 -3.33 11.97 4.02
N HIS A 331 -2.80 12.12 2.81
CA HIS A 331 -3.18 13.14 1.84
C HIS A 331 -4.34 12.66 0.97
N GLN A 332 -5.19 13.57 0.51
CA GLN A 332 -6.26 13.29 -0.45
C GLN A 332 -6.08 14.10 -1.74
N ASP A 333 -6.12 13.39 -2.87
CA ASP A 333 -6.18 13.95 -4.21
C ASP A 333 -7.53 13.68 -4.88
N VAL A 334 -8.18 14.75 -5.32
CA VAL A 334 -9.33 14.71 -6.22
C VAL A 334 -8.83 14.68 -7.66
N VAL A 335 -8.99 13.53 -8.32
CA VAL A 335 -8.45 13.28 -9.65
C VAL A 335 -9.52 13.53 -10.72
N ARG A 336 -9.20 14.35 -11.73
CA ARG A 336 -10.10 14.66 -12.85
C ARG A 336 -9.42 14.40 -14.19
N PRO A 337 -10.15 13.91 -15.22
CA PRO A 337 -9.57 13.72 -16.55
C PRO A 337 -9.00 15.02 -17.13
N GLU A 338 -7.80 14.95 -17.69
CA GLU A 338 -7.16 16.05 -18.42
C GLU A 338 -6.41 15.49 -19.64
N GLY A 339 -6.95 15.75 -20.83
CA GLY A 339 -6.38 15.21 -22.07
C GLY A 339 -6.37 13.65 -22.07
N PRO A 340 -5.25 13.00 -22.40
CA PRO A 340 -5.12 11.54 -22.38
C PRO A 340 -4.85 10.96 -20.98
N SER A 341 -4.82 11.80 -19.94
CA SER A 341 -4.39 11.48 -18.59
C SER A 341 -5.28 12.20 -17.57
N PHE A 342 -4.72 12.60 -16.44
CA PHE A 342 -5.44 13.22 -15.34
C PHE A 342 -4.71 14.42 -14.75
N ARG A 343 -5.45 15.20 -13.96
CA ARG A 343 -4.93 16.17 -13.01
C ARG A 343 -5.40 15.79 -11.61
N ALA A 344 -4.48 15.75 -10.67
CA ALA A 344 -4.72 15.55 -9.25
C ALA A 344 -4.61 16.89 -8.52
N SER A 345 -5.67 17.25 -7.80
CA SER A 345 -5.77 18.47 -7.00
C SER A 345 -6.10 18.11 -5.57
N ARG A 346 -5.64 18.90 -4.60
CA ARG A 346 -5.94 18.67 -3.17
C ARG A 346 -7.43 18.58 -2.92
N GLY A 347 -7.82 17.68 -2.01
CA GLY A 347 -9.19 17.61 -1.49
C GLY A 347 -9.59 18.88 -0.72
N GLU A 348 -8.68 19.36 0.13
CA GLU A 348 -8.85 20.57 0.93
C GLU A 348 -7.58 21.44 0.90
N ASP A 349 -7.77 22.76 0.96
CA ASP A 349 -6.67 23.72 1.01
C ASP A 349 -6.12 23.79 2.44
N GLU A 350 -4.79 23.75 2.56
CA GLU A 350 -4.08 23.92 3.84
C GLU A 350 -4.44 22.93 4.96
N ALA A 351 -4.98 21.77 4.59
CA ALA A 351 -5.28 20.67 5.49
C ALA A 351 -4.95 19.31 4.85
N GLU A 352 -4.76 18.30 5.68
CA GLU A 352 -4.63 16.90 5.26
C GLU A 352 -5.88 16.11 5.63
N PHE A 353 -6.17 15.05 4.89
CA PHE A 353 -7.37 14.24 5.11
C PHE A 353 -7.34 13.55 6.47
N LEU A 354 -6.21 12.96 6.86
CA LEU A 354 -5.95 12.50 8.21
C LEU A 354 -4.60 13.02 8.65
N ALA A 355 -4.55 13.82 9.72
CA ALA A 355 -3.31 14.33 10.29
C ALA A 355 -3.15 13.85 11.73
N GLY A 356 -2.08 13.10 12.00
CA GLY A 356 -1.74 12.67 13.35
C GLY A 356 -1.00 13.74 14.14
N ASP A 357 -1.29 13.88 15.43
CA ASP A 357 -0.51 14.73 16.36
C ASP A 357 0.47 13.92 17.24
N ASP A 358 0.71 12.66 16.85
CA ASP A 358 1.67 11.74 17.42
C ASP A 358 2.71 11.34 16.36
N ASN A 359 3.99 11.63 16.61
CA ASN A 359 5.09 11.27 15.71
C ASN A 359 5.27 9.76 15.57
N TRP A 360 4.64 8.95 16.42
CA TRP A 360 4.62 7.50 16.28
C TRP A 360 3.62 7.01 15.22
N PHE A 361 2.64 7.82 14.81
CA PHE A 361 1.71 7.47 13.75
C PHE A 361 2.42 7.45 12.38
N ARG A 362 2.71 6.25 11.88
CA ARG A 362 3.44 5.98 10.62
C ARG A 362 2.52 5.21 9.67
N PRO A 363 1.55 5.88 9.00
CA PRO A 363 0.66 5.21 8.06
C PRO A 363 1.46 4.72 6.84
N VAL A 364 1.45 3.42 6.57
CA VAL A 364 2.28 2.79 5.51
C VAL A 364 1.47 2.31 4.32
N THR A 365 0.25 1.80 4.56
CA THR A 365 -0.64 1.27 3.53
C THR A 365 -2.09 1.58 3.90
N MET A 366 -2.96 1.61 2.89
CA MET A 366 -4.41 1.70 3.07
C MET A 366 -5.13 0.63 2.27
N ALA A 367 -6.33 0.27 2.73
CA ALA A 367 -7.23 -0.64 2.01
C ALA A 367 -8.67 -0.18 2.17
N VAL A 368 -9.51 -0.42 1.15
CA VAL A 368 -10.96 -0.25 1.27
C VAL A 368 -11.57 -1.59 1.65
N GLY A 369 -12.29 -1.62 2.76
CA GLY A 369 -12.89 -2.84 3.30
C GLY A 369 -14.20 -3.24 2.60
N PRO A 370 -14.70 -4.45 2.88
CA PRO A 370 -16.01 -4.92 2.40
C PRO A 370 -17.18 -4.05 2.89
N ASP A 371 -17.04 -3.45 4.06
CA ASP A 371 -17.97 -2.49 4.65
C ASP A 371 -17.94 -1.11 3.97
N GLY A 372 -16.93 -0.84 3.14
CA GLY A 372 -16.72 0.45 2.45
C GLY A 372 -15.92 1.47 3.26
N GLY A 373 -15.43 1.13 4.45
CA GLY A 373 -14.52 1.96 5.23
C GLY A 373 -13.13 2.03 4.59
N LEU A 374 -12.39 3.12 4.85
CA LEU A 374 -10.98 3.25 4.48
C LEU A 374 -10.10 2.86 5.67
N TYR A 375 -9.43 1.72 5.57
CA TYR A 375 -8.55 1.19 6.60
C TYR A 375 -7.15 1.79 6.41
N VAL A 376 -6.58 2.31 7.49
CA VAL A 376 -5.24 2.90 7.55
C VAL A 376 -4.36 2.01 8.41
N VAL A 377 -3.31 1.48 7.79
CA VAL A 377 -2.33 0.60 8.44
C VAL A 377 -1.19 1.46 8.99
N ASP A 378 -1.09 1.54 10.31
CA ASP A 378 -0.08 2.29 11.04
C ASP A 378 0.98 1.32 11.59
N MET A 379 2.19 1.38 11.03
CA MET A 379 3.32 0.58 11.52
C MET A 379 3.69 0.94 12.96
N HIS A 380 3.36 2.16 13.39
CA HIS A 380 3.48 2.68 14.75
C HIS A 380 4.91 2.68 15.33
N ARG A 381 5.80 3.48 14.74
CA ARG A 381 7.23 3.53 15.09
C ARG A 381 7.69 4.92 15.53
N ALA A 382 8.54 4.96 16.56
CA ALA A 382 9.25 6.18 16.93
C ALA A 382 10.28 6.56 15.86
N VAL A 383 10.99 5.56 15.34
CA VAL A 383 12.02 5.72 14.29
C VAL A 383 11.55 4.97 13.06
N ILE A 384 11.33 5.70 11.96
CA ILE A 384 10.91 5.12 10.67
C ILE A 384 12.04 5.10 9.63
N GLU A 385 13.00 6.02 9.76
CA GLU A 385 14.13 6.16 8.84
C GLU A 385 15.02 4.90 8.90
N HIS A 386 15.39 4.38 7.72
CA HIS A 386 16.27 3.23 7.65
C HIS A 386 17.70 3.61 8.05
N PRO A 387 18.45 2.75 8.77
CA PRO A 387 19.80 3.05 9.25
C PRO A 387 20.79 3.49 8.16
N GLU A 388 20.69 2.95 6.94
CA GLU A 388 21.51 3.36 5.79
C GLU A 388 21.42 4.87 5.48
N TRP A 389 20.30 5.49 5.86
CA TRP A 389 20.03 6.92 5.71
C TRP A 389 20.11 7.67 7.05
N ILE A 390 20.83 7.15 8.04
CA ILE A 390 21.13 7.89 9.28
C ILE A 390 22.65 8.05 9.36
N PRO A 391 23.19 9.25 9.58
CA PRO A 391 24.62 9.41 9.77
C PRO A 391 25.08 8.58 10.98
N ASP A 392 26.17 7.80 10.86
CA ASP A 392 26.65 6.85 11.90
C ASP A 392 26.70 7.44 13.32
N GLN A 393 27.04 8.72 13.44
CA GLN A 393 27.15 9.42 14.72
C GLN A 393 25.79 9.64 15.41
N VAL A 394 24.72 9.79 14.63
CA VAL A 394 23.35 9.92 15.13
C VAL A 394 22.78 8.53 15.44
N GLU A 395 23.03 7.55 14.57
CA GLU A 395 22.57 6.16 14.74
C GLU A 395 23.03 5.57 16.08
N GLN A 396 24.29 5.81 16.48
CA GLN A 396 24.85 5.29 17.76
C GLN A 396 24.08 5.72 19.02
N GLY A 397 23.29 6.78 18.96
CA GLY A 397 22.46 7.27 20.06
C GLY A 397 20.97 6.93 19.93
N LEU A 398 20.58 6.22 18.87
CA LEU A 398 19.19 5.99 18.50
C LEU A 398 18.85 4.49 18.59
N ASP A 399 17.72 4.18 19.21
CA ASP A 399 17.12 2.85 19.07
C ASP A 399 16.32 2.82 17.76
N VAL A 400 16.95 2.33 16.68
CA VAL A 400 16.33 2.21 15.36
C VAL A 400 15.16 1.22 15.31
N ARG A 401 14.96 0.43 16.38
CA ARG A 401 13.82 -0.48 16.53
C ARG A 401 12.76 0.03 17.49
N ALA A 402 12.88 1.24 18.02
CA ALA A 402 11.91 1.79 18.97
C ALA A 402 10.47 1.74 18.42
N GLY A 403 9.63 0.93 19.08
CA GLY A 403 8.24 0.66 18.69
C GLY A 403 8.01 -0.64 17.90
N ASP A 404 9.00 -1.52 17.75
CA ASP A 404 8.84 -2.84 17.09
C ASP A 404 7.92 -3.84 17.82
N ASP A 405 7.40 -3.45 18.98
CA ASP A 405 6.37 -4.12 19.75
C ASP A 405 4.98 -3.49 19.58
N LYS A 406 4.83 -2.53 18.67
CA LYS A 406 3.59 -1.78 18.43
C LYS A 406 3.11 -1.91 16.98
N GLY A 407 1.86 -1.56 16.76
CA GLY A 407 1.23 -1.58 15.44
C GLY A 407 -0.26 -1.38 15.58
N ARG A 408 -0.86 -0.58 14.69
CA ARG A 408 -2.27 -0.20 14.80
C ARG A 408 -2.93 -0.21 13.44
N ILE A 409 -4.21 -0.55 13.42
CA ILE A 409 -5.06 -0.39 12.26
C ILE A 409 -6.24 0.46 12.70
N TYR A 410 -6.49 1.53 11.96
CA TYR A 410 -7.67 2.35 12.12
C TYR A 410 -8.55 2.23 10.88
N ARG A 411 -9.82 2.57 11.00
CA ARG A 411 -10.68 2.78 9.84
C ARG A 411 -11.35 4.15 9.90
N VAL A 412 -11.45 4.78 8.75
CA VAL A 412 -12.21 6.01 8.54
C VAL A 412 -13.58 5.63 8.01
N VAL A 413 -14.62 6.12 8.69
CA VAL A 413 -16.03 5.83 8.41
C VAL A 413 -16.86 7.11 8.48
N PRO A 414 -18.10 7.13 7.96
CA PRO A 414 -18.99 8.28 8.11
C PRO A 414 -19.22 8.61 9.59
N ARG A 415 -19.34 9.91 9.90
CA ARG A 415 -19.58 10.40 11.26
C ARG A 415 -20.83 9.80 11.89
N GLU A 416 -21.88 9.61 11.09
CA GLU A 416 -23.17 9.07 11.53
C GLU A 416 -23.13 7.56 11.80
N GLY A 417 -22.07 6.86 11.38
CA GLY A 417 -21.92 5.42 11.51
C GLY A 417 -21.78 4.71 10.18
N LEU A 418 -21.37 3.45 10.23
CA LEU A 418 -21.28 2.54 9.09
C LEU A 418 -22.11 1.30 9.38
N GLU A 419 -22.90 0.84 8.42
CA GLU A 419 -23.56 -0.46 8.50
C GLU A 419 -22.56 -1.56 8.18
N LEU A 420 -22.17 -2.31 9.21
CA LEU A 420 -21.20 -3.39 9.06
C LEU A 420 -21.89 -4.61 8.45
N THR A 421 -21.29 -5.13 7.39
CA THR A 421 -21.81 -6.26 6.63
C THR A 421 -20.73 -7.33 6.52
N ARG A 422 -21.07 -8.56 6.94
CA ARG A 422 -20.26 -9.74 6.61
C ARG A 422 -20.57 -10.18 5.17
N PRO A 423 -19.57 -10.25 4.27
CA PRO A 423 -19.87 -10.51 2.86
C PRO A 423 -20.33 -11.92 2.54
N GLU A 424 -19.78 -12.92 3.23
CA GLU A 424 -20.06 -14.35 3.03
C GLU A 424 -19.97 -14.81 1.55
N LEU A 425 -19.07 -14.21 0.76
CA LEU A 425 -18.97 -14.48 -0.68
C LEU A 425 -18.29 -15.83 -0.98
N SER A 426 -17.53 -16.41 -0.04
CA SER A 426 -16.80 -17.65 -0.29
C SER A 426 -17.74 -18.82 -0.63
N GLY A 427 -18.92 -18.85 0.00
CA GLY A 427 -19.99 -19.84 -0.21
C GLY A 427 -21.15 -19.37 -1.08
N ALA A 428 -21.16 -18.12 -1.54
CA ALA A 428 -22.24 -17.55 -2.34
C ALA A 428 -22.45 -18.30 -3.66
N ASP A 429 -23.69 -18.40 -4.14
CA ASP A 429 -23.99 -19.03 -5.43
C ASP A 429 -23.64 -18.14 -6.63
N VAL A 430 -23.67 -18.71 -7.83
CA VAL A 430 -23.30 -18.02 -9.07
C VAL A 430 -24.17 -16.77 -9.31
N GLN A 431 -25.47 -16.85 -9.00
CA GLN A 431 -26.36 -15.70 -9.20
C GLN A 431 -25.95 -14.54 -8.29
N THR A 432 -25.72 -14.80 -7.00
CA THR A 432 -25.30 -13.81 -6.01
C THR A 432 -23.99 -13.16 -6.42
N LEU A 433 -23.01 -13.94 -6.88
CA LEU A 433 -21.73 -13.39 -7.36
C LEU A 433 -21.90 -12.51 -8.60
N VAL A 434 -22.75 -12.91 -9.57
CA VAL A 434 -23.01 -12.08 -10.76
C VAL A 434 -23.69 -10.77 -10.37
N GLU A 435 -24.64 -10.79 -9.44
CA GLU A 435 -25.29 -9.57 -8.91
C GLU A 435 -24.27 -8.63 -8.23
N ALA A 436 -23.33 -9.19 -7.48
CA ALA A 436 -22.27 -8.43 -6.80
C ALA A 436 -21.31 -7.70 -7.77
N LEU A 437 -21.23 -8.09 -9.05
CA LEU A 437 -20.43 -7.37 -10.06
C LEU A 437 -20.93 -5.95 -10.33
N ALA A 438 -22.16 -5.61 -9.93
CA ALA A 438 -22.72 -4.27 -10.06
C ALA A 438 -22.74 -3.48 -8.72
N HIS A 439 -22.19 -4.05 -7.64
CA HIS A 439 -22.20 -3.44 -6.30
C HIS A 439 -21.47 -2.09 -6.27
N PRO A 440 -21.91 -1.07 -5.50
CA PRO A 440 -21.24 0.23 -5.41
C PRO A 440 -19.82 0.15 -4.86
N ASN A 441 -19.58 -0.66 -3.83
CA ASN A 441 -18.24 -0.93 -3.31
C ASN A 441 -17.42 -1.79 -4.30
N LYS A 442 -16.27 -1.27 -4.73
CA LYS A 442 -15.32 -1.91 -5.64
C LYS A 442 -14.82 -3.26 -5.11
N TRP A 443 -14.62 -3.39 -3.80
CA TRP A 443 -14.16 -4.64 -3.19
C TRP A 443 -15.09 -5.82 -3.52
N TRP A 444 -16.40 -5.59 -3.50
CA TRP A 444 -17.40 -6.62 -3.82
C TRP A 444 -17.33 -7.05 -5.28
N ARG A 445 -17.19 -6.07 -6.20
CA ARG A 445 -17.10 -6.37 -7.63
C ARG A 445 -15.83 -7.16 -7.96
N ASP A 446 -14.69 -6.71 -7.46
CA ASP A 446 -13.40 -7.37 -7.67
C ASP A 446 -13.39 -8.78 -7.08
N THR A 447 -13.88 -8.94 -5.84
CA THR A 447 -13.94 -10.23 -5.15
C THR A 447 -14.87 -11.20 -5.87
N ALA A 448 -16.06 -10.74 -6.29
CA ALA A 448 -17.01 -11.58 -7.00
C ALA A 448 -16.48 -12.00 -8.39
N GLN A 449 -15.84 -11.08 -9.13
CA GLN A 449 -15.19 -11.42 -10.40
C GLN A 449 -14.08 -12.47 -10.18
N ARG A 450 -13.19 -12.25 -9.21
CA ARG A 450 -12.13 -13.21 -8.87
C ARG A 450 -12.72 -14.58 -8.57
N LEU A 451 -13.75 -14.67 -7.72
CA LEU A 451 -14.37 -15.93 -7.33
C LEU A 451 -15.05 -16.64 -8.52
N LEU A 452 -15.74 -15.90 -9.40
CA LEU A 452 -16.34 -16.47 -10.61
C LEU A 452 -15.28 -17.08 -11.53
N VAL A 453 -14.17 -16.37 -11.75
CA VAL A 453 -13.05 -16.84 -12.59
C VAL A 453 -12.31 -18.01 -11.94
N GLU A 454 -12.06 -17.96 -10.63
CA GLU A 454 -11.41 -19.05 -9.89
C GLU A 454 -12.22 -20.35 -9.92
N ARG A 455 -13.55 -20.24 -9.80
CA ARG A 455 -14.46 -21.40 -9.82
C ARG A 455 -14.64 -21.98 -11.22
N GLY A 456 -14.52 -21.15 -12.27
CA GLY A 456 -14.68 -21.60 -13.66
C GLY A 456 -16.07 -22.17 -13.96
N ASP A 457 -17.11 -21.75 -13.23
CA ASP A 457 -18.46 -22.30 -13.38
C ASP A 457 -19.15 -21.73 -14.63
N GLU A 458 -19.25 -22.55 -15.68
CA GLU A 458 -19.86 -22.16 -16.95
C GLU A 458 -21.35 -21.76 -16.83
N SER A 459 -22.03 -22.12 -15.74
CA SER A 459 -23.41 -21.68 -15.50
C SER A 459 -23.53 -20.16 -15.29
N ALA A 460 -22.43 -19.47 -15.00
CA ALA A 460 -22.38 -18.01 -14.92
C ALA A 460 -22.51 -17.34 -16.30
N VAL A 461 -22.10 -18.02 -17.38
CA VAL A 461 -21.95 -17.39 -18.71
C VAL A 461 -23.26 -16.75 -19.23
N PRO A 462 -24.44 -17.39 -19.17
CA PRO A 462 -25.68 -16.75 -19.61
C PRO A 462 -26.02 -15.50 -18.79
N LEU A 463 -25.81 -15.53 -17.47
CA LEU A 463 -26.09 -14.41 -16.57
C LEU A 463 -25.12 -13.25 -16.83
N LEU A 464 -23.84 -13.56 -17.05
CA LEU A 464 -22.82 -12.57 -17.39
C LEU A 464 -23.09 -11.90 -18.73
N ARG A 465 -23.54 -12.66 -19.74
CA ARG A 465 -23.97 -12.09 -21.04
C ARG A 465 -25.12 -11.11 -20.85
N GLN A 466 -26.14 -11.49 -20.07
CA GLN A 466 -27.27 -10.61 -19.77
C GLN A 466 -26.79 -9.35 -19.03
N LEU A 467 -26.01 -9.51 -17.97
CA LEU A 467 -25.47 -8.41 -17.19
C LEU A 467 -24.64 -7.45 -18.05
N SER A 468 -23.82 -7.97 -18.97
CA SER A 468 -22.97 -7.18 -19.87
C SER A 468 -23.74 -6.34 -20.88
N LEU A 469 -24.97 -6.75 -21.25
CA LEU A 469 -25.79 -6.09 -22.26
C LEU A 469 -26.89 -5.20 -21.66
N GLU A 470 -27.46 -5.60 -20.53
CA GLU A 470 -28.74 -5.06 -20.03
C GLU A 470 -28.62 -4.31 -18.70
N ASN A 471 -27.53 -4.47 -17.94
CA ASN A 471 -27.42 -3.86 -16.62
C ASN A 471 -27.23 -2.34 -16.70
N ASP A 472 -27.92 -1.58 -15.85
CA ASP A 472 -27.82 -0.11 -15.81
C ASP A 472 -26.43 0.37 -15.37
N SER A 473 -25.74 -0.39 -14.50
CA SER A 473 -24.39 -0.10 -14.03
C SER A 473 -23.36 -0.34 -15.12
N ALA A 474 -22.72 0.74 -15.59
CA ALA A 474 -21.62 0.63 -16.55
C ALA A 474 -20.42 -0.16 -15.99
N LEU A 475 -20.15 -0.03 -14.69
CA LEU A 475 -19.14 -0.84 -14.01
C LEU A 475 -19.57 -2.32 -13.96
N GLY A 476 -20.86 -2.59 -13.68
CA GLY A 476 -21.42 -3.93 -13.80
C GLY A 476 -21.14 -4.54 -15.17
N ARG A 477 -21.52 -3.84 -16.24
CA ARG A 477 -21.25 -4.31 -17.61
C ARG A 477 -19.77 -4.58 -17.87
N LEU A 478 -18.88 -3.68 -17.44
CA LEU A 478 -17.42 -3.83 -17.56
C LEU A 478 -16.91 -5.10 -16.85
N HIS A 479 -17.31 -5.32 -15.60
CA HIS A 479 -16.95 -6.52 -14.85
C HIS A 479 -17.54 -7.79 -15.49
N GLY A 480 -18.76 -7.72 -16.02
CA GLY A 480 -19.37 -8.84 -16.78
C GLY A 480 -18.53 -9.27 -17.98
N LEU A 481 -18.08 -8.30 -18.79
CA LEU A 481 -17.22 -8.55 -19.96
C LEU A 481 -15.86 -9.15 -19.57
N TRP A 482 -15.22 -8.61 -18.52
CA TRP A 482 -13.94 -9.13 -18.05
C TRP A 482 -14.04 -10.48 -17.35
N THR A 483 -15.16 -10.77 -16.68
CA THR A 483 -15.42 -12.10 -16.13
C THR A 483 -15.62 -13.12 -17.25
N LEU A 484 -16.34 -12.76 -18.32
CA LEU A 484 -16.44 -13.59 -19.52
C LEU A 484 -15.07 -13.84 -20.18
N GLU A 485 -14.17 -12.85 -20.19
CA GLU A 485 -12.79 -13.04 -20.67
C GLU A 485 -12.05 -14.08 -19.82
N GLY A 486 -12.11 -13.95 -18.49
CA GLY A 486 -11.47 -14.88 -17.57
C GLY A 486 -11.99 -16.31 -17.66
N LEU A 487 -13.26 -16.48 -18.04
CA LEU A 487 -13.89 -17.77 -18.33
C LEU A 487 -13.63 -18.29 -19.76
N GLY A 488 -12.96 -17.51 -20.62
CA GLY A 488 -12.76 -17.86 -22.03
C GLY A 488 -14.04 -17.85 -22.87
N ALA A 489 -15.07 -17.14 -22.41
CA ALA A 489 -16.41 -17.10 -23.00
C ALA A 489 -16.80 -15.72 -23.60
N LEU A 490 -15.87 -14.76 -23.62
CA LEU A 490 -16.09 -13.45 -24.23
C LEU A 490 -16.13 -13.53 -25.76
N GLU A 491 -17.20 -13.01 -26.34
CA GLU A 491 -17.41 -12.94 -27.79
C GLU A 491 -17.24 -11.49 -28.30
N PRO A 492 -16.63 -11.27 -29.48
CA PRO A 492 -16.46 -9.93 -30.04
C PRO A 492 -17.75 -9.12 -30.16
N GLU A 493 -18.87 -9.78 -30.44
CA GLU A 493 -20.19 -9.16 -30.58
C GLU A 493 -20.66 -8.52 -29.27
N LEU A 494 -20.31 -9.11 -28.12
CA LEU A 494 -20.65 -8.56 -26.81
C LEU A 494 -19.86 -7.27 -26.53
N VAL A 495 -18.59 -7.23 -26.94
CA VAL A 495 -17.73 -6.04 -26.80
C VAL A 495 -18.20 -4.89 -27.70
N GLN A 496 -18.82 -5.20 -28.85
CA GLN A 496 -19.36 -4.19 -29.75
C GLN A 496 -20.72 -3.63 -29.30
N ALA A 497 -21.48 -4.42 -28.54
CA ALA A 497 -22.84 -4.09 -28.13
C ALA A 497 -22.92 -3.43 -26.74
N GLY A 498 -22.06 -3.83 -25.80
CA GLY A 498 -21.91 -3.23 -24.47
C GLY A 498 -21.04 -1.98 -24.48
#